data_AF-W2ZRG4-F1
#
_entry.id   AF-W2ZRG4-F1
#
_cell.length_a   1.000
_cell.length_b   1.000
_cell.length_c   1.000
_cell.angle_alpha   90.00
_cell.angle_beta   90.00
_cell.angle_gamma   90.00
#
_symmetry.space_group_name_H-M   'P 1'
#
loop_
_entity.id
_entity.type
_entity.pdbx_description
1 polymer ?
#
loop_
_entity_poly.entity_id
_entity_poly.type
_entity_poly.pdbx_seq_one_letter_code
_entity_poly.pdbx_strand_id
1 'polypeptide(L)'
;MPGISALELYFARLYAGDTIEYYSMAFVSDDPRGYHTAVVLRVHEDVAADYPITVDMEELLPRDLMVRLLIDRFGDRFKPAYAIWRKQHSYTLVPGEFSAPTRSSSFCTAISGAVTDAFASIMLQLRGPPEETAGDGSESEHKLH
;
A
#
# COMPACT_ATOMS: atom_id res chain seq x y z
N MET A 1 35.24 19.88 -6.64
CA MET A 1 33.84 20.32 -6.53
C MET A 1 33.65 20.82 -5.11
N PRO A 2 33.21 22.07 -4.88
CA PRO A 2 32.81 22.49 -3.54
C PRO A 2 31.60 21.64 -3.14
N GLY A 3 31.75 20.86 -2.06
CA GLY A 3 30.65 20.06 -1.53
C GLY A 3 29.62 21.00 -0.93
N ILE A 4 28.36 20.87 -1.37
CA ILE A 4 27.22 21.54 -0.74
C ILE A 4 27.24 21.14 0.73
N SER A 5 27.27 22.11 1.64
CA SER A 5 27.25 21.85 3.07
C SER A 5 25.90 21.23 3.45
N ALA A 6 25.88 20.31 4.42
CA ALA A 6 24.61 19.76 4.93
C ALA A 6 23.65 20.86 5.43
N LEU A 7 24.19 22.03 5.81
CA LEU A 7 23.44 23.24 6.20
C LEU A 7 22.80 24.00 5.03
N GLU A 8 23.25 23.76 3.79
CA GLU A 8 22.71 24.38 2.57
C GLU A 8 21.53 23.58 1.99
N LEU A 9 21.25 22.38 2.52
CA LEU A 9 20.07 21.64 2.16
C LEU A 9 18.84 22.33 2.75
N TYR A 10 17.83 22.58 1.90
CA TYR A 10 16.55 23.15 2.34
C TYR A 10 16.01 22.35 3.52
N PHE A 11 15.70 23.07 4.60
CA PHE A 11 15.06 22.50 5.78
C PHE A 11 13.76 21.79 5.38
N ALA A 12 13.70 20.48 5.61
CA ALA A 12 12.56 19.66 5.23
C ALA A 12 11.96 18.99 6.46
N ARG A 13 10.64 18.97 6.51
CA ARG A 13 9.87 18.29 7.55
C ARG A 13 9.28 17.02 6.96
N LEU A 14 9.18 15.98 7.78
CA LEU A 14 8.55 14.71 7.43
C LEU A 14 7.38 14.49 8.39
N TYR A 15 6.21 14.23 7.82
CA TYR A 15 4.96 14.01 8.53
C TYR A 15 4.44 12.60 8.27
N ALA A 16 3.59 12.11 9.18
CA ALA A 16 2.73 10.99 8.85
C ALA A 16 1.80 11.36 7.67
N GLY A 17 1.60 10.43 6.75
CA GLY A 17 0.89 10.60 5.50
C GLY A 17 1.77 10.99 4.31
N ASP A 18 3.01 11.42 4.52
CA ASP A 18 3.93 11.68 3.41
C ASP A 18 4.36 10.37 2.75
N THR A 19 4.46 10.37 1.43
CA THR A 19 5.01 9.27 0.62
C THR A 19 6.49 9.48 0.40
N ILE A 20 7.28 8.47 0.75
CA ILE A 20 8.73 8.47 0.64
C ILE A 20 9.23 7.39 -0.33
N GLU A 21 10.34 7.67 -0.97
CA GLU A 21 11.16 6.71 -1.71
C GLU A 21 12.37 6.34 -0.84
N TYR A 22 12.71 5.06 -0.80
CA TYR A 22 13.88 4.55 -0.08
C TYR A 22 14.41 3.27 -0.73
N TYR A 23 15.62 2.89 -0.34
CA TYR A 23 16.19 1.58 -0.68
C TYR A 23 16.17 0.68 0.55
N SER A 24 15.59 -0.51 0.45
CA SER A 24 15.64 -1.53 1.50
C SER A 24 17.08 -1.89 1.83
N MET A 25 17.36 -2.13 3.12
CA MET A 25 18.66 -2.57 3.60
C MET A 25 19.06 -3.98 3.11
N ALA A 26 18.10 -4.75 2.58
CA ALA A 26 18.36 -6.08 2.04
C ALA A 26 19.17 -6.05 0.74
N PHE A 27 19.26 -4.89 0.08
CA PHE A 27 19.93 -4.72 -1.21
C PHE A 27 20.94 -3.57 -1.16
N VAL A 28 21.86 -3.57 -2.13
CA VAL A 28 22.76 -2.43 -2.35
C VAL A 28 21.95 -1.29 -2.98
N SER A 29 22.26 -0.05 -2.61
CA SER A 29 21.65 1.13 -3.24
C SER A 29 21.82 1.09 -4.77
N ASP A 30 20.79 1.49 -5.51
CA ASP A 30 20.66 1.38 -6.98
C ASP A 30 20.29 -0.02 -7.51
N ASP A 31 20.14 -1.04 -6.65
CA ASP A 31 19.48 -2.28 -7.05
C ASP A 31 17.96 -2.04 -7.15
N PRO A 32 17.33 -2.24 -8.32
CA PRO A 32 15.91 -1.98 -8.50
C PRO A 32 15.02 -2.84 -7.60
N ARG A 33 15.50 -3.99 -7.10
CA ARG A 33 14.76 -4.84 -6.17
C ARG A 33 14.64 -4.23 -4.77
N GLY A 34 15.60 -3.39 -4.39
CA GLY A 34 15.58 -2.69 -3.13
C GLY A 34 14.82 -1.37 -3.17
N TYR A 35 14.48 -0.87 -4.36
CA TYR A 35 13.77 0.40 -4.49
C TYR A 35 12.30 0.28 -4.08
N HIS A 36 11.88 1.06 -3.09
CA HIS A 36 10.52 1.04 -2.56
C HIS A 36 9.96 2.46 -2.45
N THR A 37 8.63 2.55 -2.64
CA THR A 37 7.82 3.73 -2.33
C THR A 37 6.84 3.32 -1.24
N ALA A 38 6.78 4.09 -0.17
CA ALA A 38 5.95 3.78 0.99
C ALA A 38 5.32 5.03 1.60
N VAL A 39 4.15 4.86 2.22
CA VAL A 39 3.47 5.91 2.99
C VAL A 39 3.94 5.83 4.43
N VAL A 40 4.33 6.97 5.00
CA VAL A 40 4.67 7.07 6.42
C VAL A 40 3.37 6.98 7.24
N LEU A 41 3.19 5.86 7.94
CA LEU A 41 2.03 5.67 8.82
C LEU A 41 2.19 6.39 10.14
N ARG A 42 3.40 6.38 10.70
CA ARG A 42 3.64 6.97 12.02
C ARG A 42 5.02 7.57 12.10
N VAL A 43 5.09 8.72 12.75
CA VAL A 43 6.33 9.33 13.23
C VAL A 43 6.29 9.25 14.75
N HIS A 44 7.27 8.55 15.34
CA HIS A 44 7.33 8.35 16.79
C HIS A 44 7.68 9.66 17.52
N GLU A 45 7.22 9.79 18.77
CA GLU A 45 7.59 10.92 19.63
C GLU A 45 9.09 10.93 19.93
N ASP A 46 9.66 9.74 20.15
CA ASP A 46 11.11 9.56 20.27
C ASP A 46 11.77 9.56 18.90
N VAL A 47 12.13 10.75 18.44
CA VAL A 47 12.86 10.97 17.18
C VAL A 47 14.32 10.53 17.23
N ALA A 48 14.83 10.17 18.41
CA ALA A 48 16.18 9.63 18.60
C ALA A 48 16.20 8.09 18.56
N ALA A 49 15.04 7.44 18.53
CA ALA A 49 14.93 5.99 18.37
C ALA A 49 15.63 5.49 17.09
N ASP A 50 16.09 4.24 17.14
CA ASP A 50 16.76 3.59 16.00
C ASP A 50 15.86 3.52 14.76
N TYR A 51 14.55 3.39 14.98
CA TYR A 51 13.50 3.31 13.95
C TYR A 51 12.41 4.36 14.24
N PRO A 52 12.63 5.63 13.87
CA PRO A 52 11.75 6.71 14.33
C PRO A 52 10.49 6.90 13.46
N ILE A 53 10.32 6.11 12.39
CA ILE A 53 9.11 6.09 11.56
C ILE A 53 8.63 4.66 11.29
N THR A 54 7.32 4.51 11.12
CA THR A 54 6.65 3.30 10.63
C THR A 54 6.04 3.57 9.25
N VAL A 55 6.12 2.60 8.33
CA VAL A 55 5.58 2.72 6.97
C VAL A 55 4.58 1.61 6.65
N ASP A 56 3.75 1.82 5.63
CA ASP A 56 2.71 0.89 5.16
C ASP A 56 3.26 -0.45 4.66
N MET A 57 4.50 -0.45 4.16
CA MET A 57 5.25 -1.65 3.79
C MET A 57 5.67 -2.51 4.99
N GLU A 58 5.46 -2.02 6.22
CA GLU A 58 5.78 -2.70 7.49
C GLU A 58 7.28 -3.01 7.65
N GLU A 59 8.12 -2.28 6.92
CA GLU A 59 9.58 -2.36 7.03
C GLU A 59 10.09 -1.40 8.11
N LEU A 60 11.06 -1.87 8.90
CA LEU A 60 11.73 -1.03 9.90
C LEU A 60 12.77 -0.16 9.21
N LEU A 61 12.54 1.15 9.17
CA LEU A 61 13.45 2.10 8.52
C LEU A 61 14.41 2.72 9.55
N PRO A 62 15.72 2.42 9.48
CA PRO A 62 16.68 2.99 10.41
C PRO A 62 16.81 4.50 10.26
N ARG A 63 17.15 5.16 11.36
CA ARG A 63 17.36 6.61 11.44
C ARG A 63 18.37 7.18 10.44
N ASP A 64 19.35 6.40 10.00
CA ASP A 64 20.37 6.79 9.04
C ASP A 64 20.10 6.31 7.60
N LEU A 65 18.90 5.80 7.32
CA LEU A 65 18.51 5.42 5.97
C LEU A 65 18.44 6.64 5.05
N MET A 66 18.74 6.45 3.77
CA MET A 66 18.50 7.48 2.75
C MET A 66 17.05 7.40 2.27
N VAL A 67 16.37 8.54 2.37
CA VAL A 67 14.98 8.69 1.94
C VAL A 67 14.85 9.92 1.05
N ARG A 68 13.80 9.92 0.23
CA ARG A 68 13.44 11.04 -0.63
C ARG A 68 11.94 11.27 -0.54
N LEU A 69 11.52 12.52 -0.36
CA LEU A 69 10.11 12.88 -0.34
C LEU A 69 9.54 12.90 -1.76
N LEU A 70 8.36 12.31 -1.96
CA LEU A 70 7.70 12.22 -3.26
C LEU A 70 6.36 12.96 -3.29
N ILE A 71 5.45 12.56 -2.40
CA ILE A 71 4.08 13.12 -2.28
C ILE A 71 3.87 13.51 -0.83
N ASP A 72 3.27 14.66 -0.56
CA ASP A 72 2.91 15.07 0.80
C ASP A 72 1.60 14.41 1.27
N ARG A 73 1.32 14.54 2.56
CA ARG A 73 0.06 14.05 3.17
C ARG A 73 -1.25 14.57 2.53
N PHE A 74 -1.19 15.59 1.67
CA PHE A 74 -2.36 16.13 0.96
C PHE A 74 -2.49 15.59 -0.47
N GLY A 75 -1.53 14.79 -0.93
CA GLY A 75 -1.50 14.24 -2.28
C GLY A 75 -0.73 15.10 -3.28
N ASP A 76 -0.08 16.19 -2.83
CA ASP A 76 0.68 17.07 -3.69
C ASP A 76 2.14 16.62 -3.81
N ARG A 77 2.71 16.75 -5.02
CA ARG A 77 4.13 16.43 -5.21
C ARG A 77 5.02 17.47 -4.55
N PHE A 78 6.05 17.00 -3.85
CA PHE A 78 7.06 17.90 -3.29
C PHE A 78 7.80 18.66 -4.40
N LYS A 79 8.11 19.93 -4.14
CA LYS A 79 8.95 20.72 -5.06
C LYS A 79 10.33 20.04 -5.21
N PRO A 80 10.96 20.10 -6.38
CA PRO A 80 12.27 19.45 -6.62
C PRO A 80 13.36 19.81 -5.59
N ALA A 81 13.31 21.00 -5.00
CA ALA A 81 14.23 21.41 -3.94
C ALA A 81 14.11 20.59 -2.64
N TYR A 82 12.94 20.01 -2.37
CA TYR A 82 12.69 19.14 -1.21
C TYR A 82 12.79 17.65 -1.58
N ALA A 83 12.42 17.29 -2.81
CA ALA A 83 12.44 15.94 -3.37
C ALA A 83 13.85 15.48 -3.79
N ILE A 84 14.82 15.56 -2.88
CA ILE A 84 16.19 15.08 -3.04
C ILE A 84 16.48 13.96 -2.03
N TRP A 85 17.40 13.07 -2.39
CA TRP A 85 17.88 12.01 -1.52
C TRP A 85 18.70 12.59 -0.37
N ARG A 86 18.34 12.24 0.86
CA ARG A 86 19.09 12.62 2.06
C ARG A 86 18.86 11.63 3.20
N LYS A 87 19.68 11.71 4.24
CA LYS A 87 19.54 10.88 5.44
C LYS A 87 18.25 11.21 6.18
N GLN A 88 17.53 10.21 6.68
CA GLN A 88 16.26 10.39 7.39
C GLN A 88 16.39 11.34 8.59
N HIS A 89 17.47 11.23 9.38
CA HIS A 89 17.72 12.14 10.50
C HIS A 89 17.99 13.61 10.10
N SER A 90 18.14 13.92 8.81
CA SER A 90 18.25 15.31 8.35
C SER A 90 16.89 16.00 8.24
N TYR A 91 15.79 15.23 8.25
CA TYR A 91 14.45 15.78 8.32
C TYR A 91 14.10 16.14 9.76
N THR A 92 13.33 17.21 9.91
CA THR A 92 12.59 17.43 11.16
C THR A 92 11.38 16.54 11.16
N LEU A 93 11.46 15.46 11.92
CA LEU A 93 10.38 14.51 12.13
C LEU A 93 9.30 15.18 12.99
N VAL A 94 8.08 15.25 12.45
CA VAL A 94 6.93 15.79 13.19
C VAL A 94 6.07 14.61 13.66
N PRO A 95 6.00 14.36 14.98
CA PRO A 95 5.22 13.26 15.53
C PRO A 95 3.76 13.30 15.07
N GLY A 96 3.22 12.12 14.74
CA GLY A 96 1.87 11.99 14.22
C GLY A 96 1.60 10.59 13.70
N GLU A 97 0.33 10.34 13.39
CA GLU A 97 -0.15 9.07 12.86
C GLU A 97 -1.09 9.33 11.68
N PHE A 98 -1.05 8.43 10.71
CA PHE A 98 -1.81 8.46 9.48
C PHE A 98 -2.32 7.05 9.19
N SER A 99 -3.62 6.96 8.91
CA SER A 99 -4.27 5.69 8.61
C SER A 99 -4.21 5.43 7.10
N ALA A 100 -3.40 4.46 6.69
CA ALA A 100 -3.41 3.90 5.34
C ALA A 100 -3.40 2.37 5.39
N PRO A 101 -3.92 1.67 4.36
CA PRO A 101 -3.81 0.23 4.27
C PRO A 101 -2.34 -0.19 4.25
N THR A 102 -1.95 -1.02 5.21
CA THR A 102 -0.65 -1.71 5.18
C THR A 102 -0.61 -2.77 4.09
N ARG A 103 0.60 -3.23 3.76
CA ARG A 103 0.79 -4.40 2.91
C ARG A 103 0.08 -5.65 3.43
N SER A 104 0.17 -5.94 4.73
CA SER A 104 -0.52 -7.07 5.35
C SER A 104 -2.04 -6.94 5.26
N SER A 105 -2.60 -5.78 5.57
CA SER A 105 -4.06 -5.56 5.55
C SER A 105 -4.62 -5.63 4.13
N SER A 106 -3.90 -5.09 3.14
CA SER A 106 -4.24 -5.19 1.73
C SER A 106 -4.23 -6.65 1.26
N PHE A 107 -3.22 -7.42 1.68
CA PHE A 107 -3.11 -8.84 1.37
C PHE A 107 -4.22 -9.68 2.03
N CYS A 108 -4.49 -9.47 3.31
CA CYS A 108 -5.58 -10.13 4.03
C CYS A 108 -6.93 -9.86 3.37
N THR A 109 -7.20 -8.61 3.00
CA THR A 109 -8.41 -8.22 2.28
C THR A 109 -8.53 -8.96 0.95
N ALA A 110 -7.45 -9.05 0.18
CA ALA A 110 -7.43 -9.75 -1.09
C ALA A 110 -7.70 -11.26 -0.94
N ILE A 111 -7.08 -11.93 0.05
CA ILE A 111 -7.34 -13.35 0.32
C ILE A 111 -8.78 -13.57 0.76
N SER A 112 -9.27 -12.77 1.71
CA SER A 112 -10.65 -12.90 2.19
C SER A 112 -11.64 -12.72 1.05
N GLY A 113 -11.42 -11.74 0.17
CA GLY A 113 -12.23 -11.53 -1.04
C GLY A 113 -12.21 -12.73 -1.99
N ALA A 114 -11.03 -13.26 -2.29
CA ALA A 114 -10.89 -14.42 -3.18
C ALA A 114 -11.60 -15.68 -2.62
N VAL A 115 -11.53 -15.89 -1.30
CA VAL A 115 -12.23 -17.00 -0.64
C VAL A 115 -13.74 -16.80 -0.71
N THR A 116 -14.24 -15.59 -0.42
CA THR A 116 -15.68 -15.30 -0.50
C THR A 116 -16.22 -15.48 -1.92
N ASP A 117 -15.47 -15.06 -2.93
CA ASP A 117 -15.86 -15.20 -4.33
C ASP A 117 -15.90 -16.67 -4.77
N ALA A 118 -14.95 -17.48 -4.32
CA ALA A 118 -14.93 -18.92 -4.59
C ALA A 118 -16.15 -19.63 -3.99
N PHE A 119 -16.50 -19.33 -2.73
CA PHE A 119 -17.71 -19.88 -2.10
C PHE A 119 -18.99 -19.42 -2.79
N ALA A 120 -19.09 -18.14 -3.14
CA ALA A 120 -20.25 -17.62 -3.87
C ALA A 120 -20.44 -18.32 -5.23
N SER A 121 -19.34 -18.56 -5.96
CA SER A 121 -19.35 -19.29 -7.23
C SER A 121 -19.85 -20.74 -7.07
N ILE A 122 -19.38 -21.47 -6.05
CA ILE A 122 -19.84 -22.84 -5.76
C ILE A 122 -21.33 -22.84 -5.40
N MET A 123 -21.77 -21.91 -4.57
CA MET A 123 -23.18 -21.81 -4.18
C MET A 123 -24.10 -21.49 -5.38
N LEU A 124 -23.63 -20.69 -6.33
CA LEU A 124 -24.35 -20.44 -7.58
C LEU A 124 -24.42 -21.68 -8.47
N GLN A 125 -23.34 -22.47 -8.57
CA GLN A 125 -23.34 -23.72 -9.33
C GLN A 125 -24.26 -24.79 -8.72
N LEU A 126 -24.26 -24.91 -7.38
CA LEU A 126 -25.13 -25.83 -6.65
C LEU A 126 -26.61 -25.45 -6.74
N ARG A 127 -26.92 -24.18 -7.02
CA ARG A 127 -28.31 -23.71 -7.12
C ARG A 127 -29.02 -24.24 -8.37
N GLY A 128 -28.29 -24.78 -9.36
CA GLY A 128 -28.82 -25.39 -10.58
C GLY A 128 -29.64 -24.43 -11.47
N PRO A 129 -29.80 -24.71 -12.77
CA PRO A 129 -30.85 -24.05 -13.54
C PRO A 129 -32.22 -24.37 -12.89
N PRO A 130 -33.21 -23.46 -12.92
CA PRO A 130 -34.55 -23.79 -12.48
C PRO A 130 -34.99 -25.04 -13.24
N GLU A 131 -35.45 -26.07 -12.52
CA GLU A 131 -36.11 -27.23 -13.11
C GLU A 131 -37.17 -26.71 -14.07
N GLU A 132 -36.89 -26.80 -15.36
CA GLU A 132 -37.90 -26.72 -16.40
C GLU A 132 -38.73 -27.97 -16.20
N THR A 133 -39.79 -27.84 -15.39
CA THR A 133 -40.81 -28.88 -15.23
C THR A 133 -41.34 -29.16 -16.63
N ALA A 134 -40.82 -30.22 -17.24
CA ALA A 134 -41.35 -30.79 -18.46
C ALA A 134 -42.82 -31.10 -18.20
N GLY A 135 -43.70 -30.24 -18.72
CA GLY A 135 -45.12 -30.51 -18.84
C GLY A 135 -45.30 -31.63 -19.85
N ASP A 136 -45.15 -32.87 -19.40
CA ASP A 136 -45.67 -34.04 -20.09
C ASP A 136 -47.20 -34.00 -20.00
N GLY A 137 -47.80 -33.45 -21.06
CA GLY A 137 -49.23 -33.44 -21.30
C GLY A 137 -49.52 -34.10 -22.64
N SER A 138 -49.25 -35.39 -22.75
CA SER A 138 -49.85 -36.23 -23.78
C SER A 138 -51.35 -36.36 -23.51
N GLU A 139 -52.19 -35.61 -24.21
CA GLU A 139 -53.57 -36.02 -24.50
C GLU A 139 -53.71 -36.26 -26.00
N SER A 140 -53.60 -37.54 -26.34
CA SER A 140 -54.02 -38.14 -27.59
C SER A 140 -55.53 -38.31 -27.58
N GLU A 141 -56.27 -37.43 -28.27
CA GLU A 141 -57.67 -37.70 -28.60
C GLU A 141 -57.82 -38.24 -30.03
N HIS A 142 -58.23 -39.50 -30.06
CA HIS A 142 -58.62 -40.27 -31.22
C HIS A 142 -60.11 -40.01 -31.54
N LYS A 143 -60.41 -39.61 -32.79
CA LYS A 143 -61.66 -39.80 -33.57
C LYS A 143 -63.03 -39.38 -32.98
N LEU A 144 -63.79 -38.60 -33.78
CA LEU A 144 -65.05 -38.99 -34.46
C LEU A 144 -65.74 -37.74 -35.06
N HIS A 145 -65.76 -37.57 -36.39
CA HIS A 145 -66.93 -37.82 -37.26
C HIS A 145 -66.62 -37.48 -38.73
#